data_AF-A0AAE4AVG0-F1
#
_entry.id   AF-A0AAE4AVG0-F1
#
_cell.length_a   1.000
_cell.length_b   1.000
_cell.length_c   1.000
_cell.angle_alpha   90.00
_cell.angle_beta   90.00
_cell.angle_gamma   90.00
#
_symmetry.space_group_name_H-M   'P 1'
#
loop_
_entity.id
_entity.type
_entity.pdbx_description
1 polymer ?
#
loop_
_entity_poly.entity_id
_entity_poly.type
_entity_poly.pdbx_seq_one_letter_code
_entity_poly.pdbx_strand_id
1 'polypeptide(L)'
;MEEAVRGRRVGGLLCYRCGPGRWEEHVDPWLVAAWHGAGPLAAVEPAAGPDGPRDFRMLTAVLEQPRPKSAGQAGLALLEPYPSV
;
A
#
# COMPACT_ATOMS: atom_id res chain seq x y z
N MET A 1 3.43 -25.52 -2.69
CA MET A 1 3.73 -24.10 -2.40
C MET A 1 2.78 -23.72 -1.27
N GLU A 2 3.31 -23.49 -0.07
CA GLU A 2 2.47 -23.14 1.09
C GLU A 2 1.97 -21.70 0.91
N GLU A 3 0.66 -21.48 1.05
CA GLU A 3 0.07 -20.14 0.97
C GLU A 3 0.55 -19.34 2.20
N ALA A 4 1.19 -18.20 1.97
CA ALA A 4 1.71 -17.39 3.07
C ALA A 4 0.59 -16.95 4.01
N VAL A 5 0.79 -17.16 5.32
CA VAL A 5 -0.18 -16.75 6.34
C VAL A 5 -0.27 -15.23 6.36
N ARG A 6 -1.51 -14.71 6.34
CA ARG A 6 -1.75 -13.27 6.42
C ARG A 6 -1.36 -12.72 7.80
N GLY A 7 -0.53 -11.68 7.80
CA GLY A 7 -0.20 -10.90 9.01
C GLY A 7 -1.42 -10.19 9.61
N ARG A 8 -1.38 -9.92 10.93
CA ARG A 8 -2.54 -9.43 11.71
C ARG A 8 -2.46 -7.97 12.20
N ARG A 9 -1.39 -7.23 11.93
CA ARG A 9 -1.18 -5.85 12.43
C ARG A 9 -0.72 -4.90 11.32
N VAL A 10 -1.59 -4.62 10.35
CA VAL A 10 -1.23 -3.79 9.20
C VAL A 10 -0.85 -2.37 9.62
N GLY A 11 -1.64 -1.72 10.48
CA GLY A 11 -1.35 -0.36 10.93
C GLY A 11 -0.01 -0.24 11.68
N GLY A 12 0.31 -1.22 12.55
CA GLY A 12 1.60 -1.26 13.25
C GLY A 12 2.79 -1.42 12.30
N LEU A 13 2.64 -2.22 11.25
CA LEU A 13 3.66 -2.37 10.21
C LEU A 13 3.86 -1.08 9.40
N LEU A 14 2.78 -0.36 9.07
CA LEU A 14 2.85 0.93 8.39
C LEU A 14 3.59 1.96 9.25
N CYS A 15 3.26 2.05 10.55
CA CYS A 15 3.96 2.94 11.47
C CYS A 15 5.46 2.61 11.58
N TYR A 16 5.82 1.31 11.64
CA TYR A 16 7.22 0.89 11.66
C TYR A 16 7.95 1.31 10.38
N ARG A 17 7.35 1.07 9.21
CA ARG A 17 7.99 1.36 7.94
C ARG A 17 8.11 2.87 7.67
N CYS A 18 7.35 3.73 8.35
CA CYS A 18 7.37 5.18 8.15
C CYS A 18 8.02 5.90 9.33
N GLY A 19 9.30 5.59 9.58
CA GLY A 19 10.07 6.08 10.72
C GLY A 19 11.36 6.82 10.31
N PRO A 20 12.20 7.24 11.27
CA PRO A 20 13.41 8.05 11.06
C PRO A 20 14.52 7.45 10.17
N GLY A 21 14.34 6.27 9.57
CA GLY A 21 15.30 5.68 8.64
C GLY A 21 16.51 5.02 9.27
N ARG A 22 16.41 4.60 10.54
CA ARG A 22 17.56 4.01 11.28
C ARG A 22 17.74 2.52 11.08
N TRP A 23 16.67 1.84 10.66
CA TRP A 23 16.66 0.40 10.42
C TRP A 23 16.19 0.15 8.99
N GLU A 24 14.98 -0.39 8.88
CA GLU A 24 14.29 -0.71 7.63
C GLU A 24 13.14 0.25 7.41
N GLU A 25 13.27 1.48 7.89
CA GLU A 25 12.23 2.49 7.88
C GLU A 25 12.50 3.47 6.73
N HIS A 26 11.45 4.03 6.15
CA HIS A 26 11.51 5.05 5.12
C HIS A 26 11.21 6.41 5.74
N VAL A 27 12.08 7.39 5.47
CA VAL A 27 11.99 8.75 6.04
C VAL A 27 10.86 9.56 5.41
N ASP A 28 10.53 9.30 4.15
CA ASP A 28 9.39 9.90 3.44
C ASP A 28 8.83 8.94 2.39
N PRO A 29 8.12 7.87 2.82
CA PRO A 29 7.52 6.95 1.88
C PRO A 29 6.27 7.59 1.24
N TRP A 30 6.18 7.47 -0.08
CA TRP A 30 4.95 7.73 -0.83
C TRP A 30 4.40 6.42 -1.40
N LEU A 31 3.09 6.37 -1.61
CA LEU A 31 2.50 5.26 -2.36
C LEU A 31 2.85 5.42 -3.85
N VAL A 32 3.19 4.31 -4.51
CA VAL A 32 3.53 4.29 -5.95
C VAL A 32 2.46 3.64 -6.82
N ALA A 33 1.54 2.89 -6.21
CA ALA A 33 0.50 2.15 -6.91
C ALA A 33 -0.68 1.83 -5.99
N ALA A 34 -1.83 1.60 -6.59
CA ALA A 34 -3.03 1.11 -5.92
C ALA A 34 -3.72 0.06 -6.78
N TRP A 35 -4.56 -0.76 -6.14
CA TRP A 35 -5.39 -1.74 -6.86
C TRP A 35 -6.55 -1.07 -7.56
N HIS A 36 -7.04 -1.72 -8.61
CA HIS A 36 -8.24 -1.26 -9.30
C HIS A 36 -9.41 -1.12 -8.30
N GLY A 37 -10.10 0.01 -8.35
CA GLY A 37 -11.19 0.34 -7.43
C GLY A 37 -10.77 0.98 -6.11
N ALA A 38 -9.48 1.15 -5.82
CA ALA A 38 -9.00 1.86 -4.62
C ALA A 38 -9.17 3.39 -4.69
N GLY A 39 -9.59 3.92 -5.83
CA GLY A 39 -9.66 5.37 -6.09
C GLY A 39 -8.30 5.97 -6.48
N PRO A 40 -8.20 7.31 -6.58
CA PRO A 40 -6.95 8.00 -6.85
C PRO A 40 -5.92 7.77 -5.75
N LEU A 41 -4.65 7.58 -6.10
CA LEU A 41 -3.57 7.32 -5.14
C LEU A 41 -3.46 8.42 -4.06
N ALA A 42 -3.62 9.68 -4.46
CA ALA A 42 -3.60 10.82 -3.56
C ALA A 42 -4.74 10.80 -2.51
N ALA A 43 -5.85 10.11 -2.78
CA ALA A 43 -6.96 9.99 -1.83
C ALA A 43 -6.68 8.99 -0.69
N VAL A 44 -5.72 8.09 -0.89
CA VAL A 44 -5.29 7.09 0.10
C VAL A 44 -3.89 7.34 0.62
N GLU A 45 -3.18 8.33 0.08
CA GLU A 45 -1.90 8.80 0.58
C GLU A 45 -2.06 9.33 2.00
N PRO A 46 -1.35 8.75 3.00
CA PRO A 46 -1.46 9.20 4.37
C PRO A 46 -0.98 10.65 4.52
N ALA A 47 -1.79 11.55 5.10
CA ALA A 47 -1.40 12.94 5.25
C ALA A 47 -0.19 13.07 6.20
N ALA A 48 0.84 13.81 5.78
CA ALA A 48 1.89 14.27 6.68
C ALA A 48 1.29 15.32 7.61
N GLY A 49 1.26 15.05 8.92
CA GLY A 49 0.83 16.03 9.90
C GLY A 49 1.83 17.19 9.99
N PRO A 50 1.38 18.43 10.25
CA PRO A 50 2.26 19.61 10.28
C PRO A 50 3.39 19.51 11.32
N ASP A 51 3.20 18.78 12.42
CA ASP A 51 4.18 18.61 13.51
C ASP A 51 4.16 17.17 14.10
N GLY A 52 3.62 16.18 13.36
CA GLY A 52 3.26 14.89 13.95
C GLY A 52 3.40 13.69 13.02
N PRO A 53 3.21 12.47 13.58
CA PRO A 53 3.29 11.24 12.81
C PRO A 53 2.17 11.21 11.75
N ARG A 54 2.53 10.70 10.58
CA ARG A 54 1.63 10.50 9.44
C ARG A 54 0.42 9.65 9.86
N ASP A 55 -0.79 10.06 9.45
CA ASP A 55 -2.02 9.37 9.86
C ASP A 55 -2.36 8.19 8.93
N PHE A 56 -2.14 6.98 9.43
CA PHE A 56 -2.35 5.74 8.67
C PHE A 56 -3.74 5.11 8.82
N ARG A 57 -4.69 5.74 9.54
CA ARG A 57 -5.99 5.12 9.83
C ARG A 57 -6.77 4.76 8.56
N MET A 58 -6.82 5.68 7.59
CA MET A 58 -7.51 5.46 6.31
C MET A 58 -6.86 4.34 5.50
N LEU A 59 -5.53 4.39 5.33
CA LEU A 59 -4.79 3.38 4.58
C LEU A 59 -4.90 1.99 5.23
N THR A 60 -4.85 1.93 6.57
CA THR A 60 -5.05 0.69 7.32
C THR A 60 -6.43 0.09 7.04
N ALA A 61 -7.49 0.91 7.08
CA ALA A 61 -8.85 0.47 6.80
C ALA A 61 -8.97 -0.13 5.38
N VAL A 62 -8.41 0.52 4.36
CA VAL A 62 -8.41 0.02 2.97
C VAL A 62 -7.65 -1.31 2.84
N LEU A 63 -6.51 -1.45 3.50
CA LEU A 63 -5.70 -2.67 3.43
C LEU A 63 -6.33 -3.85 4.18
N GLU A 64 -7.06 -3.59 5.27
CA GLU A 64 -7.75 -4.61 6.06
C GLU A 64 -9.09 -5.05 5.47
N GLN A 65 -9.64 -4.32 4.50
CA GLN A 65 -10.84 -4.75 3.79
C GLN A 65 -10.69 -6.19 3.25
N PRO A 66 -11.73 -7.03 3.38
CA PRO A 66 -11.76 -8.33 2.73
C PRO A 66 -11.60 -8.13 1.23
N ARG A 67 -10.52 -8.66 0.68
CA ARG A 67 -10.32 -8.65 -0.76
C ARG A 67 -10.99 -9.90 -1.32
N PRO A 68 -11.83 -9.79 -2.35
CA PRO A 68 -12.21 -10.99 -3.09
C PRO A 68 -10.91 -11.65 -3.53
N LYS A 69 -10.78 -12.98 -3.37
CA LYS A 69 -9.74 -13.72 -4.10
C LYS A 69 -9.94 -13.31 -5.54
N SER A 70 -8.97 -12.60 -6.11
CA SER A 70 -9.00 -12.28 -7.53
C SER A 70 -9.26 -13.60 -8.24
N ALA A 71 -10.33 -13.68 -9.02
CA ALA A 71 -10.46 -14.76 -9.98
C ALA A 71 -9.18 -14.69 -10.80
N GLY A 72 -8.29 -15.65 -10.58
CA GLY A 72 -7.07 -15.74 -11.36
C GLY A 72 -7.48 -15.72 -12.83
N GLN A 73 -6.78 -14.89 -13.61
CA GLN A 73 -6.72 -15.00 -15.05
C GLN A 73 -7.90 -14.39 -15.86
N ALA A 74 -7.88 -13.06 -16.00
CA ALA A 74 -8.24 -12.38 -17.25
C ALA A 74 -7.69 -10.94 -17.17
N GLY A 75 -6.59 -10.65 -17.86
CA GLY A 75 -6.01 -9.29 -17.84
C GLY A 75 -4.51 -9.19 -18.13
N LEU A 76 -3.85 -10.30 -18.48
CA LEU A 76 -2.49 -10.30 -19.04
C LEU A 76 -2.48 -9.97 -20.55
N ALA A 77 -3.57 -9.43 -21.08
CA ALA A 77 -3.64 -8.85 -22.41
C ALA A 77 -4.11 -7.39 -22.24
N LEU A 78 -3.29 -6.43 -22.69
CA LEU A 78 -3.43 -4.96 -22.60
C LEU A 78 -2.60 -4.22 -21.53
N LEU A 79 -1.44 -4.78 -21.14
CA LEU A 79 -0.30 -3.90 -20.88
C LEU A 79 0.54 -3.88 -22.17
N GLU A 80 0.24 -2.93 -23.05
CA GLU A 80 1.21 -2.45 -24.04
C GLU A 80 2.55 -2.19 -23.29
N PRO A 81 3.71 -2.56 -23.86
CA PRO A 81 4.98 -2.39 -23.17
C PRO A 81 5.20 -0.90 -22.83
N TYR A 82 5.55 -0.64 -21.58
CA TYR A 82 6.06 0.66 -21.13
C TYR A 82 7.11 1.13 -22.15
N PRO A 83 7.00 2.35 -22.72
CA PRO A 83 8.01 2.83 -23.65
C PRO A 83 9.33 2.98 -22.89
N SER A 84 10.37 2.30 -23.37
CA SER A 84 11.75 2.59 -22.99
C SER A 84 12.08 4.04 -23.36
N VAL A 85 12.73 4.72 -22.43
CA VAL A 85 13.34 6.05 -22.60
C VAL A 85 14.29 6.12 -23.79
#